data_AF-A0AB39Q8Q5-F1
#
_entry.id   AF-A0AB39Q8Q5-F1
#
_cell.length_a   1.000
_cell.length_b   1.000
_cell.length_c   1.000
_cell.angle_alpha   90.00
_cell.angle_beta   90.00
_cell.angle_gamma   90.00
#
_symmetry.space_group_name_H-M   'P 1'
#
loop_
_entity.id
_entity.type
_entity.pdbx_description
1 polymer ?
#
loop_
_entity_poly.entity_id
_entity_poly.type
_entity_poly.pdbx_seq_one_letter_code
_entity_poly.pdbx_strand_id
1 'polypeptide(L)'
;MPTFTSTAVCSAVATGMLLVPAVVTPASARTTPPSGKDLRVMSDEGYAQVFGTARAEVEGLVVNPPRVSPPSPSAGTGPSVSHWSVVKFVSKDGEGKNIPTREGNSKFGWRHFSGPHNIHDPKVIKIVTSERPEEKEGARRVYGGVLTNRLGAILARIKVIAQYSYRTADGDYELADHSHKIGTITAYCERVARNKCPDAVNET
;
A
#
# COMPACT_ATOMS: atom_id res chain seq x y z
N MET A 1 30.87 87.06 4.36
CA MET A 1 30.26 86.93 3.01
C MET A 1 29.51 85.61 2.97
N PRO A 2 28.21 85.61 2.59
CA PRO A 2 27.38 84.41 2.47
C PRO A 2 27.74 83.68 1.17
N THR A 3 27.38 82.43 0.92
CA THR A 3 26.09 82.04 0.32
C THR A 3 26.14 80.52 0.14
N PHE A 4 25.16 79.76 0.62
CA PHE A 4 24.89 78.45 0.06
C PHE A 4 23.39 78.25 -0.10
N THR A 5 23.08 77.75 -1.28
CA THR A 5 21.82 77.74 -2.00
C THR A 5 20.90 76.61 -1.55
N SER A 6 19.61 76.92 -1.65
CA SER A 6 18.45 76.06 -1.43
C SER A 6 18.33 74.96 -2.49
N THR A 7 17.97 73.74 -2.07
CA THR A 7 17.37 72.72 -2.94
C THR A 7 16.16 72.10 -2.23
N ALA A 8 14.97 72.47 -2.68
CA ALA A 8 13.71 71.86 -2.30
C ALA A 8 13.53 70.55 -3.08
N VAL A 9 13.23 69.46 -2.36
CA VAL A 9 12.92 68.15 -2.93
C VAL A 9 11.40 68.06 -3.11
N CYS A 10 10.94 67.98 -4.36
CA CYS A 10 9.55 67.65 -4.69
C CYS A 10 9.28 66.17 -4.42
N SER A 11 8.32 65.87 -3.55
CA SER A 11 7.75 64.53 -3.39
C SER A 11 6.65 64.30 -4.43
N ALA A 12 6.83 63.32 -5.30
CA ALA A 12 5.77 62.80 -6.17
C ALA A 12 5.11 61.59 -5.48
N VAL A 13 3.82 61.71 -5.15
CA VAL A 13 3.00 60.59 -4.66
C VAL A 13 2.49 59.81 -5.87
N ALA A 14 3.02 58.59 -6.05
CA ALA A 14 2.53 57.65 -7.05
C ALA A 14 1.38 56.81 -6.46
N THR A 15 0.15 57.09 -6.91
CA THR A 15 -1.03 56.30 -6.56
C THR A 15 -1.03 55.00 -7.35
N GLY A 16 -0.59 53.90 -6.73
CA GLY A 16 -0.64 52.56 -7.31
C GLY A 16 -2.07 51.99 -7.29
N MET A 17 -2.64 51.77 -8.47
CA MET A 17 -3.84 50.93 -8.65
C MET A 17 -3.49 49.47 -8.30
N LEU A 18 -4.08 48.95 -7.22
CA LEU A 18 -4.07 47.54 -6.87
C LEU A 18 -5.00 46.77 -7.83
N LEU A 19 -4.42 46.07 -8.79
CA LEU A 19 -5.10 45.02 -9.54
C LEU A 19 -5.24 43.79 -8.62
N VAL A 20 -6.48 43.47 -8.27
CA VAL A 20 -6.83 42.24 -7.53
C VAL A 20 -6.76 41.07 -8.53
N PRO A 21 -5.95 40.03 -8.29
CA PRO A 21 -5.99 38.84 -9.13
C PRO A 21 -7.30 38.07 -8.90
N ALA A 22 -8.01 37.77 -9.98
CA ALA A 22 -9.18 36.92 -9.96
C ALA A 22 -8.78 35.51 -9.48
N VAL A 23 -9.33 35.11 -8.34
CA VAL A 23 -9.21 33.73 -7.83
C VAL A 23 -10.04 32.83 -8.72
N VAL A 24 -9.36 32.11 -9.61
CA VAL A 24 -9.99 31.03 -10.40
C VAL A 24 -10.13 29.83 -9.46
N THR A 25 -11.33 29.61 -8.94
CA THR A 25 -11.68 28.35 -8.24
C THR A 25 -11.58 27.19 -9.23
N PRO A 26 -10.72 26.19 -9.03
CA PRO A 26 -10.70 25.01 -9.87
C PRO A 26 -12.00 24.24 -9.64
N ALA A 27 -12.74 24.00 -10.74
CA ALA A 27 -13.88 23.11 -10.73
C ALA A 27 -13.43 21.72 -10.29
N SER A 28 -14.04 21.19 -9.23
CA SER A 28 -13.88 19.78 -8.84
C SER A 28 -14.28 18.89 -10.02
N ALA A 29 -13.28 18.40 -10.75
CA ALA A 29 -13.47 17.33 -11.70
C ALA A 29 -14.04 16.14 -10.94
N ARG A 30 -15.30 15.80 -11.23
CA ARG A 30 -15.96 14.60 -10.75
C ARG A 30 -15.35 13.43 -11.53
N THR A 31 -14.21 12.93 -11.06
CA THR A 31 -13.52 11.79 -11.66
C THR A 31 -14.39 10.56 -11.48
N THR A 32 -14.92 10.06 -12.59
CA THR A 32 -15.55 8.74 -12.67
C THR A 32 -14.58 7.72 -12.07
N PRO A 33 -15.03 6.82 -11.17
CA PRO A 33 -14.16 5.77 -10.66
C PRO A 33 -13.55 5.00 -11.83
N PRO A 34 -12.23 4.73 -11.80
CA PRO A 34 -11.61 3.94 -12.86
C PRO A 34 -12.31 2.59 -12.95
N SER A 35 -12.73 2.23 -14.17
CA SER A 35 -13.24 0.89 -14.49
C SER A 35 -12.17 -0.16 -14.15
N GLY A 36 -12.56 -1.29 -13.56
CA GLY A 36 -11.64 -2.37 -13.16
C GLY A 36 -10.70 -2.86 -14.28
N LYS A 37 -11.08 -2.67 -15.55
CA LYS A 37 -10.26 -3.02 -16.72
C LYS A 37 -9.00 -2.17 -16.90
N ASP A 38 -8.91 -1.03 -16.21
CA ASP A 38 -7.78 -0.12 -16.27
C ASP A 38 -6.86 -0.22 -15.03
N LEU A 39 -7.14 -1.17 -14.13
CA LEU A 39 -6.40 -1.34 -12.87
C LEU A 39 -5.38 -2.48 -12.99
N ARG A 40 -4.23 -2.30 -12.34
CA ARG A 40 -3.12 -3.25 -12.36
C ARG A 40 -2.43 -3.32 -11.02
N VAL A 41 -2.14 -4.53 -10.56
CA VAL A 41 -1.20 -4.77 -9.47
C VAL A 41 0.20 -4.93 -10.04
N MET A 42 1.17 -4.27 -9.44
CA MET A 42 2.59 -4.33 -9.80
C MET A 42 3.43 -4.49 -8.52
N SER A 43 4.58 -5.14 -8.60
CA SER A 43 5.62 -5.03 -7.57
C SER A 43 6.16 -3.60 -7.53
N ASP A 44 6.76 -3.19 -6.41
CA ASP A 44 7.34 -1.85 -6.31
C ASP A 44 8.49 -1.65 -7.33
N GLU A 45 9.32 -2.67 -7.55
CA GLU A 45 10.36 -2.63 -8.60
C GLU A 45 9.74 -2.58 -10.00
N GLY A 46 8.71 -3.39 -10.28
CA GLY A 46 8.02 -3.37 -11.57
C GLY A 46 7.34 -2.04 -11.85
N TYR A 47 6.78 -1.40 -10.83
CA TYR A 47 6.24 -0.04 -10.94
C TYR A 47 7.34 0.97 -11.27
N ALA A 48 8.46 0.92 -10.55
CA ALA A 48 9.60 1.81 -10.78
C ALA A 48 10.18 1.64 -12.20
N GLN A 49 10.20 0.42 -12.75
CA GLN A 49 10.65 0.16 -14.13
C GLN A 49 9.75 0.82 -15.18
N VAL A 50 8.43 0.87 -14.96
CA VAL A 50 7.47 1.41 -15.94
C VAL A 50 7.28 2.92 -15.79
N PHE A 51 7.22 3.43 -14.55
CA PHE A 51 6.83 4.81 -14.26
C PHE A 51 7.94 5.68 -13.66
N GLY A 52 9.09 5.08 -13.35
CA GLY A 52 10.23 5.74 -12.68
C GLY A 52 10.07 5.79 -11.15
N THR A 53 11.19 5.95 -10.45
CA THR A 53 11.24 6.02 -8.98
C THR A 53 10.62 7.30 -8.42
N ALA A 54 10.71 8.42 -9.14
CA ALA A 54 10.14 9.70 -8.72
C ALA A 54 8.60 9.69 -8.59
N ARG A 55 7.91 8.78 -9.31
CA ARG A 55 6.46 8.56 -9.15
C ARG A 55 6.15 7.58 -8.02
N ALA A 56 7.10 6.72 -7.66
CA ALA A 56 6.94 5.72 -6.61
C ALA A 56 6.95 6.33 -5.20
N GLU A 57 7.40 7.57 -5.01
CA GLU A 57 7.49 8.23 -3.70
C GLU A 57 6.36 9.24 -3.40
N VAL A 58 5.39 9.45 -4.29
CA VAL A 58 4.39 10.51 -4.09
C VAL A 58 3.28 10.09 -3.11
N GLU A 59 2.87 11.08 -2.30
CA GLU A 59 1.97 11.06 -1.14
C GLU A 59 0.85 10.02 -1.20
N GLY A 60 0.72 9.28 -0.08
CA GLY A 60 -0.34 8.32 0.10
C GLY A 60 -1.71 8.95 -0.13
N LEU A 61 -2.49 8.37 -1.03
CA LEU A 61 -3.89 8.73 -1.18
C LEU A 61 -4.64 8.35 0.09
N VAL A 62 -5.17 9.38 0.76
CA VAL A 62 -6.35 9.24 1.61
C VAL A 62 -7.52 8.92 0.69
N VAL A 63 -7.70 7.64 0.38
CA VAL A 63 -8.93 7.17 -0.24
C VAL A 63 -9.99 7.20 0.84
N ASN A 64 -10.86 8.20 0.84
CA ASN A 64 -12.05 8.21 1.69
C ASN A 64 -12.98 7.08 1.23
N PRO A 65 -13.14 5.98 1.98
CA PRO A 65 -14.07 4.93 1.59
C PRO A 65 -15.51 5.43 1.74
N PRO A 66 -16.47 4.95 0.92
CA PRO A 66 -17.88 5.15 1.22
C PRO A 66 -18.21 4.57 2.61
N ARG A 67 -19.05 5.27 3.38
CA ARG A 67 -19.49 4.82 4.71
C ARG A 67 -20.22 3.47 4.57
N VAL A 68 -19.63 2.42 5.13
CA VAL A 68 -20.29 1.13 5.31
C VAL A 68 -20.52 0.91 6.81
N SER A 69 -21.75 0.56 7.14
CA SER A 69 -22.28 0.27 8.47
C SER A 69 -21.45 -0.75 9.27
N PRO A 70 -21.52 -0.72 10.62
CA PRO A 70 -20.71 -1.59 11.47
C PRO A 70 -21.08 -3.08 11.32
N PRO A 71 -20.10 -4.00 11.37
CA PRO A 71 -20.37 -5.43 11.35
C PRO A 71 -20.90 -5.92 12.71
N SER A 72 -21.89 -6.81 12.66
CA SER A 72 -22.39 -7.59 13.80
C SER A 72 -21.29 -8.45 14.42
N PRO A 73 -21.34 -8.71 15.74
CA PRO A 73 -20.45 -9.67 16.39
C PRO A 73 -20.92 -11.11 16.12
N SER A 74 -20.02 -11.95 15.59
CA SER A 74 -20.21 -13.41 15.62
C SER A 74 -19.34 -14.04 16.69
N ALA A 75 -20.00 -14.87 17.52
CA ALA A 75 -19.47 -15.58 18.67
C ALA A 75 -18.53 -16.76 18.30
N GLY A 76 -17.69 -17.18 19.27
CA GLY A 76 -16.93 -18.44 19.25
C GLY A 76 -17.86 -19.67 19.32
N THR A 77 -17.43 -20.94 19.33
CA THR A 77 -16.17 -21.59 19.68
C THR A 77 -16.24 -23.03 19.12
N GLY A 78 -15.11 -23.58 18.69
CA GLY A 78 -14.91 -25.03 18.53
C GLY A 78 -13.41 -25.33 18.46
N PRO A 79 -12.93 -26.50 18.93
CA PRO A 79 -11.52 -26.87 18.79
C PRO A 79 -11.24 -27.12 17.31
N SER A 80 -10.77 -26.07 16.63
CA SER A 80 -10.24 -26.17 15.28
C SER A 80 -8.96 -26.98 15.36
N VAL A 81 -8.99 -28.21 14.85
CA VAL A 81 -7.74 -28.85 14.42
C VAL A 81 -7.09 -27.85 13.47
N SER A 82 -5.93 -27.34 13.87
CA SER A 82 -5.36 -26.18 13.20
C SER A 82 -4.73 -26.66 11.89
N HIS A 83 -5.48 -26.57 10.79
CA HIS A 83 -4.99 -26.84 9.43
C HIS A 83 -3.97 -25.80 8.94
N TRP A 84 -3.42 -24.98 9.84
CA TRP A 84 -2.51 -23.89 9.52
C TRP A 84 -1.24 -24.36 8.81
N SER A 85 -0.87 -25.63 8.92
CA SER A 85 0.27 -26.23 8.23
C SER A 85 -0.02 -26.59 6.76
N VAL A 86 -1.29 -26.68 6.34
CA VAL A 86 -1.67 -27.00 4.96
C VAL A 86 -1.31 -25.84 4.02
N VAL A 87 -0.51 -26.11 2.99
CA VAL A 87 -0.15 -25.13 1.97
C VAL A 87 -1.31 -24.96 0.98
N LYS A 88 -1.83 -23.75 0.83
CA LYS A 88 -2.84 -23.44 -0.21
C LYS A 88 -2.19 -23.18 -1.57
N PHE A 89 -1.10 -22.43 -1.57
CA PHE A 89 -0.30 -22.18 -2.76
C PHE A 89 1.12 -21.76 -2.39
N VAL A 90 2.00 -21.74 -3.38
CA VAL A 90 3.38 -21.28 -3.23
C VAL A 90 3.62 -20.15 -4.22
N SER A 91 4.18 -19.03 -3.76
CA SER A 91 4.82 -18.03 -4.63
C SER A 91 6.34 -18.20 -4.58
N LYS A 92 7.06 -17.58 -5.51
CA LYS A 92 8.52 -17.49 -5.46
C LYS A 92 8.89 -16.04 -5.28
N ASP A 93 9.93 -15.77 -4.48
CA ASP A 93 10.51 -14.44 -4.42
C ASP A 93 11.43 -14.14 -5.61
N GLY A 94 11.87 -12.88 -5.73
CA GLY A 94 12.86 -12.48 -6.74
C GLY A 94 14.22 -13.16 -6.62
N GLU A 95 14.47 -13.90 -5.53
CA GLU A 95 15.65 -14.74 -5.35
C GLU A 95 15.35 -16.23 -5.67
N GLY A 96 14.16 -16.53 -6.20
CA GLY A 96 13.72 -17.88 -6.54
C GLY A 96 13.31 -18.76 -5.35
N LYS A 97 13.24 -18.22 -4.14
CA LYS A 97 12.89 -18.96 -2.92
C LYS A 97 11.38 -19.08 -2.79
N ASN A 98 10.91 -20.29 -2.48
CA ASN A 98 9.48 -20.56 -2.28
C ASN A 98 8.93 -19.83 -1.05
N ILE A 99 7.82 -19.12 -1.18
CA ILE A 99 7.03 -18.56 -0.07
C ILE A 99 5.69 -19.32 -0.04
N PRO A 100 5.55 -20.33 0.83
CA PRO A 100 4.28 -21.01 0.98
C PRO A 100 3.26 -20.05 1.63
N THR A 101 2.06 -20.00 1.08
CA THR A 101 0.91 -19.44 1.78
C THR A 101 0.04 -20.58 2.26
N ARG A 102 -0.12 -20.67 3.56
CA ARG A 102 -0.88 -21.75 4.20
C ARG A 102 -2.32 -21.35 4.43
N GLU A 103 -3.19 -22.30 4.77
CA GLU A 103 -4.59 -22.00 5.12
C GLU A 103 -4.69 -20.95 6.22
N GLY A 104 -3.70 -20.96 7.12
CA GLY A 104 -3.55 -19.93 8.12
C GLY A 104 -4.63 -19.99 9.21
N ASN A 105 -4.57 -19.03 10.11
CA ASN A 105 -5.50 -18.86 11.22
C ASN A 105 -5.79 -17.36 11.40
N SER A 106 -6.20 -16.92 12.59
CA SER A 106 -6.43 -15.51 12.86
C SER A 106 -5.16 -14.66 12.95
N LYS A 107 -3.97 -15.27 13.08
CA LYS A 107 -2.67 -14.58 13.23
C LYS A 107 -1.83 -14.55 11.95
N PHE A 108 -1.91 -15.57 11.08
CA PHE A 108 -1.17 -15.58 9.81
C PHE A 108 -1.82 -16.42 8.71
N GLY A 109 -1.28 -16.33 7.49
CA GLY A 109 -1.65 -17.14 6.33
C GLY A 109 -2.94 -16.68 5.67
N TRP A 110 -3.52 -17.53 4.82
CA TRP A 110 -4.66 -17.20 3.96
C TRP A 110 -5.83 -16.62 4.75
N ARG A 111 -6.24 -17.26 5.85
CA ARG A 111 -7.35 -16.79 6.67
C ARG A 111 -7.09 -15.41 7.29
N HIS A 112 -5.85 -15.13 7.69
CA HIS A 112 -5.49 -13.86 8.29
C HIS A 112 -5.49 -12.70 7.29
N PHE A 113 -5.11 -12.91 6.02
CA PHE A 113 -5.15 -11.81 5.05
C PHE A 113 -6.41 -11.75 4.17
N SER A 114 -7.06 -12.87 3.87
CA SER A 114 -8.23 -12.86 2.99
C SER A 114 -9.46 -12.21 3.63
N GLY A 115 -9.70 -12.43 4.92
CA GLY A 115 -10.84 -11.85 5.63
C GLY A 115 -10.65 -10.36 5.96
N PRO A 116 -9.80 -10.00 6.93
CA PRO A 116 -9.70 -8.63 7.43
C PRO A 116 -8.98 -7.68 6.45
N HIS A 117 -8.11 -8.19 5.58
CA HIS A 117 -7.31 -7.36 4.67
C HIS A 117 -7.79 -7.34 3.21
N ASN A 118 -8.80 -8.14 2.87
CA ASN A 118 -9.47 -8.14 1.57
C ASN A 118 -8.58 -8.47 0.36
N ILE A 119 -7.65 -9.42 0.53
CA ILE A 119 -6.83 -9.94 -0.57
C ILE A 119 -7.14 -11.44 -0.74
N HIS A 120 -7.74 -11.82 -1.85
CA HIS A 120 -8.22 -13.20 -2.08
C HIS A 120 -7.74 -13.79 -3.41
N ASP A 121 -7.03 -13.03 -4.25
CA ASP A 121 -6.40 -13.57 -5.44
C ASP A 121 -4.92 -13.94 -5.15
N PRO A 122 -4.53 -15.23 -5.26
CA PRO A 122 -3.13 -15.65 -5.13
C PRO A 122 -2.17 -14.94 -6.10
N LYS A 123 -2.65 -14.43 -7.24
CA LYS A 123 -1.84 -13.68 -8.21
C LYS A 123 -1.29 -12.40 -7.59
N VAL A 124 -2.07 -11.71 -6.76
CA VAL A 124 -1.62 -10.48 -6.07
C VAL A 124 -0.39 -10.79 -5.23
N ILE A 125 -0.44 -11.87 -4.46
CA ILE A 125 0.70 -12.31 -3.64
C ILE A 125 1.89 -12.68 -4.53
N LYS A 126 1.67 -13.43 -5.60
CA LYS A 126 2.75 -13.81 -6.54
C LYS A 126 3.43 -12.61 -7.18
N ILE A 127 2.66 -11.60 -7.62
CA ILE A 127 3.19 -10.37 -8.22
C ILE A 127 3.96 -9.56 -7.18
N VAL A 128 3.37 -9.31 -6.01
CA VAL A 128 4.02 -8.49 -4.97
C VAL A 128 5.29 -9.14 -4.46
N THR A 129 5.31 -10.48 -4.34
CA THR A 129 6.51 -11.18 -3.89
C THR A 129 7.53 -11.43 -5.00
N SER A 130 7.24 -11.17 -6.29
CA SER A 130 8.10 -11.63 -7.39
C SER A 130 9.49 -10.99 -7.42
N GLU A 131 9.71 -9.95 -6.63
CA GLU A 131 10.95 -9.18 -6.57
C GLU A 131 11.68 -9.38 -5.24
N ARG A 132 12.74 -8.60 -5.02
CA ARG A 132 13.46 -8.64 -3.75
C ARG A 132 12.60 -8.01 -2.65
N PRO A 133 12.71 -8.50 -1.41
CA PRO A 133 12.04 -7.86 -0.30
C PRO A 133 12.68 -6.50 -0.03
N GLU A 134 11.85 -5.51 0.23
CA GLU A 134 12.22 -4.16 0.62
C GLU A 134 12.92 -4.15 1.98
N GLU A 135 12.44 -5.00 2.90
CA GLU A 135 12.98 -5.12 4.26
C GLU A 135 13.37 -6.57 4.57
N LYS A 136 14.54 -6.72 5.18
CA LYS A 136 15.06 -8.00 5.67
C LYS A 136 15.50 -7.84 7.12
N GLU A 137 14.70 -8.37 8.04
CA GLU A 137 15.02 -8.38 9.47
C GLU A 137 15.02 -9.83 9.98
N GLY A 138 16.19 -10.39 10.28
CA GLY A 138 16.30 -11.80 10.69
C GLY A 138 15.67 -12.76 9.68
N ALA A 139 14.62 -13.47 10.08
CA ALA A 139 13.81 -14.34 9.21
C ALA A 139 12.59 -13.64 8.58
N ARG A 140 12.27 -12.41 8.99
CA ARG A 140 11.16 -11.63 8.46
C ARG A 140 11.53 -10.98 7.13
N ARG A 141 10.64 -11.06 6.15
CA ARG A 141 10.76 -10.43 4.84
C ARG A 141 9.51 -9.60 4.58
N VAL A 142 9.69 -8.37 4.13
CA VAL A 142 8.59 -7.50 3.68
C VAL A 142 8.77 -7.23 2.19
N TYR A 143 7.72 -7.51 1.43
CA TYR A 143 7.61 -7.24 0.01
C TYR A 143 6.54 -6.19 -0.19
N GLY A 144 6.67 -5.36 -1.21
CA GLY A 144 5.63 -4.42 -1.55
C GLY A 144 5.37 -4.29 -3.03
N GLY A 145 4.19 -3.73 -3.27
CA GLY A 145 3.64 -3.49 -4.57
C GLY A 145 2.57 -2.43 -4.49
N VAL A 146 2.00 -2.13 -5.64
CA VAL A 146 1.00 -1.08 -5.79
C VAL A 146 -0.15 -1.56 -6.65
N LEU A 147 -1.36 -1.18 -6.25
CA LEU A 147 -2.50 -1.11 -7.15
C LEU A 147 -2.43 0.23 -7.87
N THR A 148 -2.45 0.24 -9.19
CA THR A 148 -2.37 1.47 -10.00
C THR A 148 -3.45 1.50 -11.06
N ASN A 149 -3.77 2.69 -11.54
CA ASN A 149 -4.51 2.85 -12.78
C ASN A 149 -3.58 2.84 -14.00
N ARG A 150 -4.16 2.83 -15.21
CA ARG A 150 -3.43 2.87 -16.48
C ARG A 150 -2.44 4.02 -16.63
N LEU A 151 -2.67 5.15 -15.96
CA LEU A 151 -1.80 6.33 -16.00
C LEU A 151 -0.64 6.25 -14.98
N GLY A 152 -0.57 5.17 -14.19
CA GLY A 152 0.44 4.97 -13.16
C GLY A 152 0.10 5.66 -11.84
N ALA A 153 -1.10 6.21 -11.66
CA ALA A 153 -1.51 6.72 -10.35
C ALA A 153 -1.71 5.54 -9.40
N ILE A 154 -0.96 5.55 -8.30
CA ILE A 154 -1.09 4.56 -7.22
C ILE A 154 -2.44 4.78 -6.56
N LEU A 155 -3.23 3.74 -6.37
CA LEU A 155 -4.52 3.78 -5.66
C LEU A 155 -4.41 3.16 -4.27
N ALA A 156 -3.52 2.18 -4.10
CA ALA A 156 -3.19 1.58 -2.82
C ALA A 156 -1.78 0.99 -2.88
N ARG A 157 -1.08 0.98 -1.74
CA ARG A 157 0.17 0.24 -1.56
C ARG A 157 -0.12 -1.06 -0.84
N ILE A 158 0.40 -2.16 -1.36
CA ILE A 158 0.20 -3.51 -0.87
C ILE A 158 1.51 -3.94 -0.20
N LYS A 159 1.43 -4.48 1.02
CA LYS A 159 2.55 -5.12 1.71
C LYS A 159 2.25 -6.59 1.90
N VAL A 160 3.21 -7.45 1.58
CA VAL A 160 3.19 -8.88 1.89
C VAL A 160 4.34 -9.18 2.84
N ILE A 161 4.03 -9.76 3.98
CA ILE A 161 4.99 -10.13 5.00
C ILE A 161 5.15 -11.65 4.97
N ALA A 162 6.39 -12.12 4.89
CA ALA A 162 6.73 -13.53 4.96
C ALA A 162 7.75 -13.83 6.08
N GLN A 163 7.65 -15.04 6.64
CA GLN A 163 8.55 -15.58 7.64
C GLN A 163 9.38 -16.73 7.03
N TYR A 164 10.69 -16.53 6.95
CA TYR A 164 11.68 -17.44 6.39
C TYR A 164 12.33 -18.32 7.48
N SER A 165 11.50 -18.79 8.41
CA SER A 165 11.88 -19.72 9.48
C SER A 165 10.75 -20.74 9.64
N TYR A 166 11.07 -21.93 10.13
CA TYR A 166 10.08 -22.94 10.52
C TYR A 166 9.34 -22.56 11.81
N ARG A 167 9.86 -21.56 12.55
CA ARG A 167 9.32 -21.06 13.82
C ARG A 167 9.17 -19.54 13.84
N THR A 168 8.13 -19.03 14.51
CA THR A 168 7.95 -17.60 14.79
C THR A 168 8.90 -17.11 15.88
N ALA A 169 9.16 -15.80 15.93
CA ALA A 169 10.09 -15.23 16.92
C ALA A 169 9.60 -15.35 18.36
N ASP A 170 8.27 -15.30 18.57
CA ASP A 170 7.61 -15.55 19.86
C ASP A 170 7.53 -17.04 20.22
N GLY A 171 7.78 -17.93 19.26
CA GLY A 171 7.71 -19.37 19.43
C GLY A 171 6.31 -19.96 19.49
N ASP A 172 5.25 -19.16 19.31
CA ASP A 172 3.85 -19.60 19.32
C ASP A 172 3.54 -20.60 18.20
N TYR A 173 4.32 -20.58 17.12
CA TYR A 173 4.12 -21.44 15.96
C TYR A 173 5.42 -22.04 15.48
N GLU A 174 5.37 -23.35 15.25
CA GLU A 174 6.48 -24.16 14.81
C GLU A 174 5.97 -25.28 13.90
N LEU A 175 6.59 -25.44 12.73
CA LEU A 175 6.27 -26.53 11.81
C LEU A 175 6.92 -27.82 12.32
N ALA A 176 6.15 -28.89 12.51
CA ALA A 176 6.65 -30.14 13.09
C ALA A 176 7.83 -30.80 12.34
N ASP A 177 7.98 -30.53 11.05
CA ASP A 177 9.02 -31.13 10.20
C ASP A 177 10.34 -30.34 10.17
N HIS A 178 10.36 -29.11 10.66
CA HIS A 178 11.47 -28.14 10.61
C HIS A 178 12.11 -27.94 9.22
N SER A 179 11.54 -28.52 8.16
CA SER A 179 12.14 -28.63 6.82
C SER A 179 11.69 -27.49 5.90
N HIS A 180 10.63 -26.81 6.30
CA HIS A 180 10.01 -25.74 5.56
C HIS A 180 9.93 -24.45 6.36
N LYS A 181 9.80 -23.33 5.66
CA LYS A 181 9.48 -22.04 6.26
C LYS A 181 7.98 -21.92 6.51
N ILE A 182 7.58 -21.08 7.47
CA ILE A 182 6.19 -20.71 7.71
C ILE A 182 5.59 -20.06 6.45
N GLY A 183 6.32 -19.14 5.82
CA GLY A 183 5.92 -18.47 4.59
C GLY A 183 5.08 -17.22 4.85
N THR A 184 4.02 -16.98 4.07
CA THR A 184 3.23 -15.74 4.16
C THR A 184 2.56 -15.61 5.53
N ILE A 185 2.91 -14.55 6.24
CA ILE A 185 2.30 -14.17 7.51
C ILE A 185 1.04 -13.36 7.25
N THR A 186 1.15 -12.25 6.54
CA THR A 186 0.01 -11.39 6.22
C THR A 186 0.21 -10.67 4.90
N ALA A 187 -0.86 -10.14 4.33
CA ALA A 187 -0.85 -9.27 3.18
C ALA A 187 -1.94 -8.21 3.38
N TYR A 188 -1.64 -6.93 3.15
CA TYR A 188 -2.59 -5.85 3.41
C TYR A 188 -2.29 -4.61 2.59
N CYS A 189 -3.25 -3.67 2.56
CA CYS A 189 -3.02 -2.36 1.94
C CYS A 189 -2.68 -1.33 3.01
N GLU A 190 -1.49 -0.75 2.96
CA GLU A 190 -1.07 0.26 3.92
C GLU A 190 -1.74 1.60 3.67
N ARG A 191 -1.91 2.39 4.75
CA ARG A 191 -2.51 3.74 4.72
C ARG A 191 -3.94 3.78 4.16
N VAL A 192 -4.61 2.64 4.09
CA VAL A 192 -6.05 2.50 3.83
C VAL A 192 -6.76 2.17 5.15
N ALA A 193 -8.02 2.59 5.29
CA ALA A 193 -8.81 2.34 6.49
C ALA A 193 -8.77 0.86 6.90
N ARG A 194 -8.34 0.60 8.15
CA ARG A 194 -8.19 -0.74 8.74
C ARG A 194 -7.22 -1.68 8.00
N ASN A 195 -6.29 -1.14 7.22
CA ASN A 195 -5.38 -1.91 6.37
C ASN A 195 -6.13 -2.88 5.42
N LYS A 196 -7.33 -2.50 5.00
CA LYS A 196 -8.19 -3.31 4.13
C LYS A 196 -8.00 -2.85 2.69
N CYS A 197 -7.67 -3.77 1.79
CA CYS A 197 -7.54 -3.47 0.37
C CYS A 197 -8.89 -3.18 -0.30
N PRO A 198 -8.93 -2.30 -1.31
CA PRO A 198 -10.12 -2.13 -2.14
C PRO A 198 -10.38 -3.40 -2.96
N ASP A 199 -11.65 -3.69 -3.28
CA ASP A 199 -12.06 -4.89 -4.02
C ASP A 199 -11.33 -5.03 -5.36
N ALA A 200 -11.03 -3.89 -5.99
CA ALA A 200 -10.23 -3.77 -7.20
C ALA A 200 -8.89 -4.53 -7.18
N VAL A 201 -8.26 -4.74 -6.00
CA VAL A 201 -7.03 -5.55 -5.89
C VAL A 201 -7.26 -6.98 -6.36
N ASN A 202 -8.48 -7.50 -6.21
CA ASN A 202 -8.84 -8.88 -6.55
C ASN A 202 -9.41 -9.02 -7.97
N GLU A 203 -9.49 -7.94 -8.74
CA GLU A 203 -10.06 -7.91 -10.10
C GLU A 203 -9.01 -7.77 -11.21
N THR A 204 -7.72 -7.74 -10.84
CA THR A 204 -6.59 -7.48 -11.77
C THR A 204 -6.04 -8.72 -12.47
#